data_AF-A0A822IR25-F1
#
_entry.id   AF-A0A822IR25-F1
#
_cell.length_a   1.000
_cell.length_b   1.000
_cell.length_c   1.000
_cell.angle_alpha   90.00
_cell.angle_beta   90.00
_cell.angle_gamma   90.00
#
_symmetry.space_group_name_H-M   'P 1'
#
loop_
_entity.id
_entity.type
_entity.pdbx_description
1 polymer ?
#
loop_
_entity_poly.entity_id
_entity_poly.type
_entity_poly.pdbx_seq_one_letter_code
_entity_poly.pdbx_strand_id
1 'polypeptide(L)'
;REIARKLGLSVADKPSMACLSSRFPYGQTITADALRRVGVAENYLRDRGFNVVRVRDHAGLARIEITPDEMTHLMEMRDAVSLEFKRLGFLYVTLDLIGFRSGSMDEAL
;
A
#
# COMPACT_ATOMS: atom_id res chain seq x y z
N ARG A 1 22.16 9.08 9.47
CA ARG A 1 21.68 8.58 10.79
C ARG A 1 22.46 9.18 11.96
N GLU A 2 23.79 9.29 11.90
CA GLU A 2 24.59 9.89 13.00
C GLU A 2 24.22 11.33 13.37
N ILE A 3 23.94 12.18 12.38
CA ILE A 3 23.57 13.59 12.63
C ILE A 3 22.21 13.71 13.34
N ALA A 4 21.21 12.90 12.93
CA ALA A 4 19.89 12.87 13.56
C ALA A 4 19.93 12.38 15.02
N ARG A 5 20.85 11.45 15.33
CA ARG A 5 21.06 10.92 16.67
C ARG A 5 21.72 11.95 17.61
N LYS A 6 22.66 12.76 17.09
CA LYS A 6 23.28 13.89 17.82
C LYS A 6 22.30 15.04 18.13
N LEU A 7 21.23 15.17 17.35
CA LEU A 7 20.21 16.23 17.50
C LEU A 7 18.99 15.79 18.33
N GLY A 8 19.01 14.59 18.94
CA GLY A 8 17.89 14.09 19.76
C GLY A 8 16.60 13.85 18.96
N LEU A 9 16.69 13.73 17.64
CA LEU A 9 15.53 13.57 16.78
C LEU A 9 15.10 12.09 16.76
N SER A 10 13.88 11.81 17.22
CA SER A 10 13.25 10.47 17.29
C SER A 10 13.07 9.75 15.95
N VAL A 11 13.52 10.38 14.86
CA VAL A 11 13.52 9.86 13.49
C VAL A 11 14.70 8.91 13.27
N ALA A 12 15.69 8.89 14.16
CA ALA A 12 16.90 8.05 14.04
C ALA A 12 16.63 6.55 14.15
N ASP A 13 15.59 6.14 14.90
CA ASP A 13 15.26 4.73 15.20
C ASP A 13 14.08 4.19 14.39
N LYS A 14 13.48 4.99 13.51
CA LYS A 14 12.39 4.53 12.67
C LYS A 14 12.94 3.65 11.53
N PRO A 15 12.44 2.40 11.36
CA PRO A 15 12.81 1.58 10.22
C PRO A 15 12.47 2.34 8.93
N SER A 16 13.28 2.15 7.90
CA SER A 16 13.09 2.74 6.57
C SER A 16 11.85 2.14 5.90
N MET A 17 10.68 2.50 6.41
CA MET A 17 9.40 2.28 5.78
C MET A 17 9.41 3.17 4.53
N ALA A 18 9.34 2.57 3.34
CA ALA A 18 9.03 3.33 2.15
C ALA A 18 7.77 4.14 2.45
N CYS A 19 7.89 5.48 2.43
CA CYS A 19 6.82 6.37 2.82
C CYS A 19 5.54 5.96 2.09
N LEU A 20 4.41 5.90 2.81
CA LEU A 20 3.11 5.58 2.20
C LEU A 20 2.79 6.52 1.02
N SER A 21 3.46 7.68 0.92
CA SER A 21 3.39 8.58 -0.23
C SER A 21 3.70 7.90 -1.57
N SER A 22 4.54 6.86 -1.61
CA SER A 22 4.87 6.14 -2.84
C SER A 22 3.72 5.30 -3.41
N ARG A 23 2.57 5.24 -2.71
CA ARG A 23 1.36 4.52 -3.12
C ARG A 23 0.40 5.42 -3.90
N PHE A 24 0.70 6.71 -4.03
CA PHE A 24 -0.12 7.68 -4.73
C PHE A 24 0.58 8.10 -6.03
N PRO A 25 -0.17 8.29 -7.14
CA PRO A 25 0.32 8.95 -8.34
C PRO A 25 0.98 10.30 -8.07
N TYR A 26 1.97 10.65 -8.89
CA TYR A 26 2.54 11.99 -8.89
C TYR A 26 1.46 13.03 -9.23
N GLY A 27 1.49 14.18 -8.54
CA GLY A 27 0.54 15.27 -8.75
C GLY A 27 -0.79 15.14 -7.98
N GLN A 28 -1.04 14.02 -7.28
CA GLN A 28 -2.21 13.91 -6.41
C GLN A 28 -1.97 14.56 -5.04
N THR A 29 -2.92 15.35 -4.57
CA THR A 29 -2.90 15.85 -3.18
C THR A 29 -3.09 14.69 -2.21
N ILE A 30 -2.05 14.41 -1.41
CA ILE A 30 -2.08 13.36 -0.40
C ILE A 30 -2.67 13.93 0.89
N THR A 31 -3.81 13.39 1.32
CA THR A 31 -4.42 13.73 2.62
C THR A 31 -4.02 12.72 3.70
N ALA A 32 -4.08 13.14 4.97
CA ALA A 32 -3.82 12.24 6.10
C ALA A 32 -4.78 11.04 6.11
N ASP A 33 -6.04 11.24 5.74
CA ASP A 33 -7.03 10.17 5.62
C ASP A 33 -6.71 9.19 4.52
N ALA A 34 -6.22 9.66 3.37
CA ALA A 34 -5.78 8.80 2.28
C ALA A 34 -4.59 7.93 2.70
N LEU A 35 -3.60 8.52 3.38
CA LEU A 35 -2.47 7.78 3.96
C LEU A 35 -2.93 6.73 4.96
N ARG A 36 -3.83 7.09 5.87
CA ARG A 36 -4.39 6.18 6.87
C ARG A 36 -5.16 5.03 6.21
N ARG A 37 -6.02 5.35 5.22
CA ARG A 37 -6.78 4.36 4.45
C ARG A 37 -5.88 3.32 3.81
N VAL A 38 -4.84 3.75 3.09
CA VAL A 38 -3.87 2.84 2.46
C VAL A 38 -3.15 2.00 3.50
N GLY A 39 -2.71 2.59 4.61
CA GLY A 39 -2.03 1.86 5.68
C GLY A 39 -2.90 0.78 6.31
N VAL A 40 -4.18 1.08 6.58
CA VAL A 40 -5.15 0.09 7.10
C VAL A 40 -5.40 -1.02 6.08
N ALA A 41 -5.53 -0.67 4.79
CA ALA A 41 -5.73 -1.64 3.73
C ALA A 41 -4.53 -2.61 3.56
N GLU A 42 -3.29 -2.10 3.59
CA GLU A 42 -2.10 -2.95 3.56
C GLU A 42 -2.01 -3.86 4.79
N ASN A 43 -2.32 -3.34 5.99
CA ASN A 43 -2.31 -4.14 7.22
C ASN A 43 -3.39 -5.23 7.21
N TYR A 44 -4.59 -4.91 6.73
CA TYR A 44 -5.68 -5.88 6.60
C TYR A 44 -5.26 -7.11 5.78
N LEU A 45 -4.53 -6.90 4.68
CA LEU A 45 -3.98 -7.99 3.88
C LEU A 45 -2.83 -8.70 4.61
N ARG A 46 -1.88 -7.99 5.23
CA ARG A 46 -0.81 -8.64 6.01
C ARG A 46 -1.34 -9.57 7.11
N ASP A 47 -2.38 -9.15 7.82
CA ASP A 47 -3.03 -9.94 8.88
C ASP A 47 -3.69 -11.23 8.34
N ARG A 48 -3.84 -11.35 7.01
CA ARG A 48 -4.40 -12.52 6.30
C ARG A 48 -3.35 -13.37 5.61
N GLY A 49 -2.07 -13.12 5.89
CA GLY A 49 -0.95 -13.96 5.47
C GLY A 49 -0.25 -13.49 4.19
N PHE A 50 -0.56 -12.31 3.66
CA PHE A 50 0.16 -11.76 2.52
C PHE A 50 1.49 -11.12 2.98
N ASN A 51 2.60 -11.59 2.43
CA ASN A 51 3.93 -11.21 2.87
C ASN A 51 4.36 -9.86 2.27
N VAL A 52 4.13 -9.69 0.96
CA VAL A 52 4.52 -8.49 0.23
C VAL A 52 3.27 -7.84 -0.35
N VAL A 53 2.83 -6.76 0.29
CA VAL A 53 1.62 -6.03 -0.10
C VAL A 53 1.95 -4.58 -0.37
N ARG A 54 1.48 -4.08 -1.51
CA ARG A 54 1.26 -2.64 -1.72
C ARG A 54 -0.19 -2.41 -2.13
N VAL A 55 -0.82 -1.41 -1.51
CA VAL A 55 -2.11 -0.90 -1.95
C VAL A 55 -1.86 0.48 -2.53
N ARG A 56 -1.99 0.63 -3.85
CA ARG A 56 -1.90 1.94 -4.52
C ARG A 56 -3.26 2.58 -4.61
N ASP A 57 -3.32 3.87 -4.35
CA ASP A 57 -4.56 4.65 -4.39
C ASP A 57 -4.53 5.58 -5.58
N HIS A 58 -5.37 5.26 -6.56
CA HIS A 58 -5.59 6.07 -7.76
C HIS A 58 -6.93 6.78 -7.63
N ALA A 59 -6.95 7.89 -6.87
CA ALA A 59 -8.14 8.69 -6.62
C ALA A 59 -9.39 7.87 -6.19
N GLY A 60 -9.21 6.93 -5.25
CA GLY A 60 -10.28 6.06 -4.76
C GLY A 60 -10.37 4.69 -5.43
N LEU A 61 -9.54 4.41 -6.44
CA LEU A 61 -9.31 3.05 -6.93
C LEU A 61 -8.12 2.44 -6.17
N ALA A 62 -8.37 1.36 -5.42
CA ALA A 62 -7.32 0.56 -4.81
C ALA A 62 -6.77 -0.45 -5.80
N ARG A 63 -5.49 -0.30 -6.18
CA ARG A 63 -4.75 -1.32 -6.94
C ARG A 63 -3.85 -2.10 -5.99
N ILE A 64 -4.17 -3.37 -5.81
CA ILE A 64 -3.43 -4.30 -4.96
C ILE A 64 -2.26 -4.88 -5.77
N GLU A 65 -1.05 -4.82 -5.22
CA GLU A 65 0.14 -5.47 -5.74
C GLU A 65 0.65 -6.46 -4.68
N ILE A 66 0.58 -7.75 -5.02
CA ILE A 66 1.07 -8.89 -4.21
C ILE A 66 1.96 -9.79 -5.05
N THR A 67 2.68 -10.73 -4.45
CA THR A 67 3.49 -11.66 -5.25
C THR A 67 2.58 -12.60 -6.09
N PRO A 68 3.03 -13.05 -7.27
CA PRO A 68 2.21 -13.90 -8.14
C PRO A 68 1.73 -15.20 -7.48
N ASP A 69 2.54 -15.79 -6.61
CA ASP A 69 2.21 -17.00 -5.85
C ASP A 69 1.09 -16.80 -4.82
N GLU A 70 0.84 -15.56 -4.38
CA GLU A 70 -0.23 -15.20 -3.44
C GLU A 70 -1.56 -14.86 -4.15
N MET A 71 -1.58 -14.76 -5.49
CA MET A 71 -2.77 -14.30 -6.23
C MET A 71 -3.98 -15.22 -6.07
N THR A 72 -3.78 -16.54 -6.06
CA THR A 72 -4.87 -17.51 -5.85
C THR A 72 -5.53 -17.30 -4.49
N HIS A 73 -4.74 -17.10 -3.45
CA HIS A 73 -5.23 -16.81 -2.09
C HIS A 73 -6.05 -15.52 -2.05
N LEU A 74 -5.61 -14.46 -2.75
CA LEU A 74 -6.40 -13.23 -2.85
C LEU A 74 -7.75 -13.46 -3.54
N MET A 75 -7.78 -14.30 -4.58
CA MET A 75 -9.01 -14.60 -5.30
C MET A 75 -10.01 -15.39 -4.46
N GLU A 76 -9.55 -16.29 -3.59
CA GLU A 76 -10.40 -16.98 -2.60
C GLU A 76 -11.00 -16.00 -1.59
N MET A 77 -10.27 -14.94 -1.23
CA MET A 77 -10.69 -13.91 -0.28
C MET A 77 -11.38 -12.70 -0.92
N ARG A 78 -11.65 -12.72 -2.24
CA ARG A 78 -12.02 -11.53 -3.02
C ARG A 78 -13.20 -10.75 -2.44
N ASP A 79 -14.22 -11.46 -1.93
CA ASP A 79 -15.46 -10.83 -1.45
C ASP A 79 -15.21 -10.12 -0.11
N ALA A 80 -14.44 -10.74 0.79
CA ALA A 80 -14.05 -10.16 2.06
C ALA A 80 -13.12 -8.94 1.86
N VAL A 81 -12.16 -9.05 0.93
CA VAL A 81 -11.26 -7.93 0.58
C VAL A 81 -12.06 -6.78 -0.02
N SER A 82 -12.94 -7.04 -0.99
CA SER A 82 -13.77 -6.03 -1.63
C SER A 82 -14.67 -5.30 -0.64
N LEU A 83 -15.33 -6.03 0.27
CA LEU A 83 -16.17 -5.46 1.30
C LEU A 83 -15.39 -4.53 2.24
N GLU A 84 -14.24 -4.98 2.74
CA GLU A 84 -13.44 -4.17 3.65
C GLU A 84 -12.89 -2.93 2.95
N PHE A 85 -12.34 -3.07 1.75
CA PHE A 85 -11.78 -1.93 1.02
C PHE A 85 -12.84 -0.89 0.69
N LYS A 86 -14.08 -1.31 0.39
CA LYS A 86 -15.21 -0.39 0.25
C LYS A 86 -15.55 0.33 1.55
N ARG A 87 -15.51 -0.34 2.71
CA ARG A 87 -15.69 0.29 4.03
C ARG A 87 -14.61 1.31 4.34
N LEU A 88 -13.38 1.06 3.87
CA LEU A 88 -12.27 2.01 3.97
C LEU A 88 -12.42 3.21 3.03
N GLY A 89 -13.38 3.19 2.11
CA GLY A 89 -13.70 4.31 1.22
C GLY A 89 -13.10 4.21 -0.18
N PHE A 90 -12.68 3.02 -0.63
CA PHE A 90 -12.34 2.79 -2.03
C PHE A 90 -13.61 2.56 -2.87
N LEU A 91 -13.68 3.18 -4.05
CA LEU A 91 -14.76 2.99 -5.02
C LEU A 91 -14.59 1.68 -5.78
N TYR A 92 -13.34 1.36 -6.14
CA TYR A 92 -12.97 0.17 -6.91
C TYR A 92 -11.78 -0.52 -6.25
N VAL A 93 -11.75 -1.84 -6.36
CA VAL A 93 -10.68 -2.69 -5.85
C VAL A 93 -10.21 -3.57 -7.00
N THR A 94 -8.93 -3.48 -7.34
CA THR A 94 -8.33 -4.18 -8.47
C THR A 94 -7.06 -4.90 -8.02
N LEU A 95 -6.69 -5.95 -8.76
CA LEU A 95 -5.42 -6.65 -8.63
C LEU A 95 -4.55 -6.28 -9.83
N ASP A 96 -3.31 -5.88 -9.58
CA ASP A 96 -2.32 -5.77 -10.64
C ASP A 96 -1.93 -7.18 -11.11
N LEU A 97 -2.21 -7.49 -12.37
CA LEU A 97 -2.00 -8.83 -12.93
C LEU A 97 -0.53 -9.20 -13.08
N ILE A 98 0.38 -8.22 -13.09
CA ILE A 98 1.82 -8.49 -13.07
C ILE A 98 2.28 -8.74 -11.63
N GLY A 99 1.54 -8.24 -10.64
CA GLY A 99 1.84 -8.35 -9.23
C GLY A 99 2.91 -7.37 -8.77
N PHE A 100 3.44 -7.63 -7.58
CA PHE A 100 4.45 -6.79 -6.95
C PHE A 100 5.79 -6.89 -7.68
N ARG A 101 6.34 -5.71 -8.03
CA ARG A 101 7.71 -5.54 -8.53
C ARG A 101 8.39 -4.36 -7.83
N SER A 102 9.69 -4.45 -7.59
CA SER A 102 10.47 -3.27 -7.20
C SER A 102 10.51 -2.29 -8.38
N GLY A 103 10.16 -1.01 -8.18
CA GLY A 103 10.16 -0.01 -9.25
C GLY A 103 8.86 0.09 -10.07
N SER A 104 7.74 -0.55 -9.67
CA SER A 104 6.49 -0.53 -10.46
C SER A 104 5.83 0.84 -10.69
N MET A 105 6.31 1.93 -10.06
CA MET A 105 5.88 3.30 -10.37
C MET A 105 6.68 3.95 -11.51
N ASP A 106 7.86 3.42 -11.83
CA ASP A 106 8.76 4.00 -12.83
C ASP A 106 8.37 3.61 -14.26
N GLU A 107 7.45 2.65 -14.44
CA GLU A 107 6.97 2.21 -15.77
C GLU A 107 5.93 3.16 -16.40
N ALA A 108 5.34 4.06 -15.61
CA ALA A 108 4.32 5.02 -16.07
C ALA A 108 4.88 6.40 -16.44
N LEU A 109 6.20 6.53 -16.53
CA LEU A 109 6.94 7.73 -16.92
C LEU A 109 7.31 7.73 -18.41
#